data_AF-A0A5M1DQB3-F1
#
_entry.id   AF-A0A5M1DQB3-F1
#
_cell.length_a   1.000
_cell.length_b   1.000
_cell.length_c   1.000
_cell.angle_alpha   90.00
_cell.angle_beta   90.00
_cell.angle_gamma   90.00
#
_symmetry.space_group_name_H-M   'P 1'
#
loop_
_entity.id
_entity.type
_entity.pdbx_description
1 polymer ?
#
loop_
_entity_poly.entity_id
_entity_poly.type
_entity_poly.pdbx_seq_one_letter_code
_entity_poly.pdbx_strand_id
1 'polypeptide(L)'
;MFKEVCNTLGMSRAELAEKLGLSKTTVDSWSDNSRISKTAKVALELMLENHKLRSIIKNFQDGFASLNSYNLGENMMNNVYSKDHNDLINRINHIFNELKLSEITCARAMGESNYAKINQILNFKMYPDFDFLEKFALTFKINHHWLLTGEGSPFANNFIKSNFNS
;
A
#
# COMPACT_ATOMS: atom_id res chain seq x y z
N MET A 1 -4.20 -15.94 -37.03
CA MET A 1 -4.85 -15.66 -35.73
C MET A 1 -4.60 -16.77 -34.70
N PHE A 2 -5.18 -17.98 -34.79
CA PHE A 2 -4.91 -19.00 -33.75
C PHE A 2 -3.42 -19.41 -33.67
N LYS A 3 -2.73 -19.52 -34.82
CA LYS A 3 -1.27 -19.77 -34.88
C LYS A 3 -0.47 -18.67 -34.20
N GLU A 4 -0.91 -17.42 -34.37
CA GLU A 4 -0.28 -16.25 -33.77
C GLU A 4 -0.45 -16.30 -32.24
N VAL A 5 -1.65 -16.58 -31.74
CA VAL A 5 -1.91 -16.79 -30.30
C VAL A 5 -1.04 -17.90 -29.72
N CYS A 6 -0.98 -19.07 -30.38
CA CYS A 6 -0.11 -20.17 -29.96
C CYS A 6 1.37 -19.76 -29.88
N ASN A 7 1.86 -19.07 -30.91
CA ASN A 7 3.26 -18.63 -30.97
C ASN A 7 3.56 -17.54 -29.91
N THR A 8 2.71 -16.53 -29.79
CA THR A 8 2.88 -15.41 -28.86
C THR A 8 2.83 -15.86 -27.41
N LEU A 9 1.93 -16.79 -27.08
CA LEU A 9 1.78 -17.30 -25.71
C LEU A 9 2.64 -18.53 -25.42
N GLY A 10 3.41 -19.03 -26.39
CA GLY A 10 4.24 -20.22 -26.25
C GLY A 10 3.45 -21.49 -25.91
N MET A 11 2.23 -21.63 -26.45
CA MET A 11 1.33 -22.75 -26.15
C MET A 11 1.03 -23.61 -27.37
N SER A 12 0.77 -24.89 -27.11
CA SER A 12 0.28 -25.85 -28.09
C SER A 12 -1.20 -25.63 -28.43
N ARG A 13 -1.65 -26.26 -29.51
CA ARG A 13 -3.09 -26.26 -29.90
C ARG A 13 -3.98 -26.98 -28.88
N ALA A 14 -3.44 -27.98 -28.18
CA ALA A 14 -4.19 -28.71 -27.16
C ALA A 14 -4.47 -27.80 -25.96
N GLU A 15 -3.46 -27.07 -25.50
CA GLU A 15 -3.60 -26.08 -24.41
C GLU A 15 -4.52 -24.92 -24.81
N LEU A 16 -4.46 -24.48 -26.07
CA LEU A 16 -5.39 -23.47 -26.59
C LEU A 16 -6.83 -23.98 -26.56
N ALA A 17 -7.07 -25.24 -26.97
CA ALA A 17 -8.39 -25.85 -26.94
C ALA A 17 -8.94 -25.93 -25.51
N GLU A 18 -8.11 -26.38 -24.57
CA GLU A 18 -8.45 -26.43 -23.15
C GLU A 18 -8.84 -25.05 -22.60
N LYS A 19 -8.03 -24.02 -22.87
CA LYS A 19 -8.30 -22.64 -22.43
C LYS A 19 -9.58 -22.05 -23.01
N LEU A 20 -9.97 -22.47 -24.21
CA LEU A 20 -11.20 -22.03 -24.86
C LEU A 20 -12.41 -22.90 -24.50
N GLY A 21 -12.23 -23.99 -23.74
CA GLY A 21 -13.29 -24.95 -23.45
C GLY A 21 -13.76 -25.70 -24.70
N LEU A 22 -12.88 -25.88 -25.68
CA LEU A 22 -13.15 -26.54 -26.96
C LEU A 22 -12.43 -27.89 -27.04
N SER A 23 -12.92 -28.78 -27.91
CA SER A 23 -12.17 -30.00 -28.22
C SER A 23 -10.95 -29.69 -29.08
N LYS A 24 -9.86 -30.46 -28.88
CA LYS A 24 -8.64 -30.36 -29.70
C LYS A 24 -8.96 -30.48 -31.20
N THR A 25 -9.88 -31.38 -31.57
CA THR A 25 -10.34 -31.56 -32.95
C THR A 25 -10.97 -30.29 -33.54
N THR A 26 -11.71 -29.52 -32.73
CA THR A 26 -12.29 -28.24 -33.15
C THR A 26 -11.20 -27.24 -33.52
N VAL A 27 -10.18 -27.10 -32.66
CA VAL A 27 -9.04 -26.22 -32.93
C VAL A 27 -8.19 -26.72 -34.12
N ASP A 28 -8.01 -28.02 -34.25
CA ASP A 28 -7.28 -28.62 -35.38
C ASP A 28 -7.99 -28.40 -36.73
N SER A 29 -9.32 -28.25 -36.72
CA SER A 29 -10.11 -27.94 -37.92
C SER A 29 -9.94 -26.49 -38.42
N TRP A 30 -9.31 -25.61 -37.66
CA TRP A 30 -9.06 -24.22 -38.05
C TRP A 30 -7.88 -24.13 -39.04
N SER A 31 -8.12 -24.47 -40.30
CA SER A 31 -7.14 -24.28 -41.38
C SER A 31 -6.85 -22.82 -41.66
N ASP A 32 -7.87 -21.96 -41.52
CA ASP A 32 -7.87 -20.55 -41.86
C ASP A 32 -8.84 -19.77 -40.95
N ASN A 33 -8.75 -18.45 -40.99
CA ASN A 33 -9.55 -17.58 -40.13
C ASN A 33 -11.06 -17.63 -40.41
N SER A 34 -11.53 -18.13 -41.56
CA SER A 34 -12.98 -18.21 -41.86
C SER A 34 -13.65 -19.34 -41.07
N ARG A 35 -12.90 -20.39 -40.73
CA ARG A 35 -13.37 -21.55 -39.95
C ARG A 35 -13.43 -21.32 -38.45
N ILE A 36 -12.89 -20.20 -37.97
CA ILE A 36 -12.92 -19.82 -36.56
C ILE A 36 -14.27 -19.11 -36.30
N SER A 37 -15.03 -19.59 -35.31
CA SER A 37 -16.30 -18.95 -34.93
C SER A 37 -16.07 -17.52 -34.46
N LYS A 38 -17.07 -16.65 -34.63
CA LYS A 38 -16.96 -15.23 -34.20
C LYS A 38 -16.59 -15.09 -32.72
N THR A 39 -17.20 -15.90 -31.86
CA THR A 39 -16.90 -15.92 -30.42
C THR A 39 -15.46 -16.35 -30.13
N ALA A 40 -14.99 -17.41 -30.80
CA ALA A 40 -13.60 -17.84 -30.67
C ALA A 40 -12.63 -16.78 -31.19
N LYS A 41 -13.01 -16.00 -32.22
CA LYS A 41 -12.18 -14.89 -32.68
C LYS A 41 -11.97 -13.83 -31.61
N VAL A 42 -13.07 -13.36 -31.01
CA VAL A 42 -13.02 -12.37 -29.92
C VAL A 42 -12.19 -12.88 -28.75
N ALA A 43 -12.36 -14.16 -28.37
CA ALA A 43 -11.57 -14.75 -27.29
C ALA A 43 -10.06 -14.77 -27.59
N LEU A 44 -9.68 -15.13 -28.81
CA LEU A 44 -8.28 -15.15 -29.26
C LEU A 44 -7.68 -13.74 -29.34
N GLU A 45 -8.45 -12.75 -29.78
CA GLU A 45 -8.04 -11.33 -29.76
C GLU A 45 -7.81 -10.84 -28.33
N LEU A 46 -8.75 -11.13 -27.41
CA LEU A 46 -8.61 -10.80 -26.00
C LEU A 46 -7.39 -11.47 -25.35
N MET A 47 -7.05 -12.71 -25.74
CA MET A 47 -5.84 -13.39 -25.26
C MET A 47 -4.56 -12.64 -25.68
N LEU A 48 -4.48 -12.18 -26.93
CA LEU A 48 -3.36 -11.38 -27.43
C LEU A 48 -3.27 -10.02 -26.73
N GLU A 49 -4.40 -9.33 -26.58
CA GLU A 49 -4.45 -8.04 -25.88
C GLU A 49 -4.07 -8.18 -24.40
N ASN A 50 -4.58 -9.20 -23.71
CA ASN A 50 -4.23 -9.48 -22.33
C ASN A 50 -2.74 -9.74 -22.16
N HIS A 51 -2.13 -10.50 -23.07
CA HIS A 51 -0.69 -10.74 -23.07
C HIS A 51 0.11 -9.45 -23.27
N LYS A 52 -0.30 -8.60 -24.22
CA LYS A 52 0.30 -7.28 -24.43
C LYS A 52 0.21 -6.41 -23.18
N LEU A 53 -0.97 -6.35 -22.54
CA LEU A 53 -1.18 -5.59 -21.31
C LEU A 53 -0.29 -6.12 -20.17
N ARG A 54 -0.19 -7.44 -20.00
CA ARG A 54 0.72 -8.06 -19.02
C ARG A 54 2.19 -7.72 -19.28
N SER A 55 2.62 -7.72 -20.55
CA SER A 55 3.98 -7.31 -20.90
C SER A 55 4.25 -5.84 -20.58
N ILE A 56 3.29 -4.94 -20.81
CA ILE A 56 3.41 -3.53 -20.44
C ILE A 56 3.55 -3.39 -18.92
N ILE A 57 2.70 -4.06 -18.14
CA ILE A 57 2.77 -4.04 -16.67
C ILE A 57 4.13 -4.55 -16.19
N LYS A 58 4.62 -5.66 -16.77
CA LYS A 58 5.94 -6.20 -16.43
C LYS A 58 7.06 -5.21 -16.75
N ASN A 59 7.04 -4.59 -17.92
CA ASN A 59 8.04 -3.58 -18.29
C ASN A 59 8.04 -2.39 -17.31
N PHE A 60 6.87 -1.95 -16.85
CA PHE A 60 6.78 -0.94 -15.79
C PHE A 60 7.37 -1.44 -14.48
N GLN A 61 7.01 -2.65 -14.03
CA GLN A 61 7.54 -3.25 -12.80
C GLN A 61 9.06 -3.39 -12.84
N ASP A 62 9.60 -3.88 -13.95
CA ASP A 62 11.05 -4.03 -14.17
C ASP A 62 11.75 -2.67 -14.20
N GLY A 63 11.13 -1.66 -14.83
CA GLY A 63 11.60 -0.28 -14.82
C GLY A 63 11.64 0.30 -13.40
N PHE A 64 10.59 0.13 -12.61
CA PHE A 64 10.55 0.56 -11.21
C PHE A 64 11.57 -0.20 -10.35
N ALA A 65 11.72 -1.51 -10.52
CA ALA A 65 12.73 -2.29 -9.82
C ALA A 65 14.15 -1.81 -10.15
N SER A 66 14.39 -1.46 -11.42
CA SER A 66 15.65 -0.86 -11.86
C SER A 66 15.88 0.51 -11.24
N LEU A 67 14.85 1.36 -11.13
CA LEU A 67 14.97 2.66 -10.46
C LEU A 67 15.23 2.52 -8.96
N ASN A 68 14.60 1.56 -8.30
CA ASN A 68 14.81 1.27 -6.88
C ASN A 68 16.25 0.82 -6.60
N SER A 69 16.89 0.08 -7.52
CA SER A 69 18.29 -0.34 -7.34
C SER A 69 19.29 0.81 -7.45
N TYR A 70 18.89 1.96 -7.99
CA TYR A 70 19.70 3.18 -8.05
C TYR A 70 19.59 4.08 -6.80
N ASN A 71 18.98 3.62 -5.69
CA ASN A 71 18.82 4.42 -4.47
C ASN A 71 18.19 5.81 -4.73
N LEU A 72 17.33 5.94 -5.74
CA LEU A 72 16.32 7.01 -5.74
C LEU A 72 15.28 6.61 -4.69
N GLY A 73 15.39 7.24 -3.52
CA GLY A 73 14.74 6.85 -2.29
C GLY A 73 13.27 6.45 -2.40
N GLU A 74 12.98 5.31 -1.77
CA GLU A 74 11.67 4.85 -1.30
C GLU A 74 10.61 4.47 -2.36
N ASN A 75 10.24 3.19 -2.36
CA ASN A 75 9.10 2.59 -3.06
C ASN A 75 7.79 3.43 -2.97
N MET A 76 7.47 4.20 -4.01
CA MET A 76 6.32 5.13 -4.02
C MET A 76 4.91 4.52 -4.00
N MET A 77 4.72 3.21 -4.25
CA MET A 77 3.37 2.62 -4.36
C MET A 77 2.93 1.75 -3.17
N ASN A 78 3.86 1.27 -2.35
CA ASN A 78 3.54 0.48 -1.14
C ASN A 78 3.74 1.29 0.16
N ASN A 79 4.29 2.51 0.07
CA ASN A 79 4.58 3.34 1.23
C ASN A 79 3.59 4.47 1.50
N VAL A 80 2.63 4.85 0.64
CA VAL A 80 1.79 6.03 0.99
C VAL A 80 0.92 5.76 2.23
N TYR A 81 0.22 4.62 2.28
CA TYR A 81 -0.58 4.23 3.46
C TYR A 81 0.27 3.78 4.67
N SER A 82 1.45 3.21 4.40
CA SER A 82 2.40 2.74 5.43
C SER A 82 3.21 3.90 6.03
N LYS A 83 3.55 4.93 5.25
CA LYS A 83 4.33 6.10 5.66
C LYS A 83 3.50 7.01 6.55
N ASP A 84 2.26 7.33 6.19
CA ASP A 84 1.40 8.16 7.04
C ASP A 84 1.20 7.51 8.42
N HIS A 85 1.03 6.18 8.44
CA HIS A 85 0.95 5.40 9.66
C HIS A 85 2.27 5.38 10.46
N ASN A 86 3.38 5.10 9.78
CA ASN A 86 4.69 5.04 10.43
C ASN A 86 5.08 6.41 10.98
N ASP A 87 4.81 7.48 10.23
CA ASP A 87 5.06 8.85 10.62
C ASP A 87 4.19 9.25 11.81
N LEU A 88 2.93 8.79 11.88
CA LEU A 88 2.07 8.98 13.05
C LEU A 88 2.63 8.27 14.29
N ILE A 89 3.01 7.00 14.18
CA ILE A 89 3.62 6.27 15.31
C ILE A 89 4.96 6.90 15.70
N ASN A 90 5.77 7.33 14.74
CA ASN A 90 7.03 8.04 14.99
C ASN A 90 6.80 9.34 15.76
N ARG A 91 5.75 10.09 15.44
CA ARG A 91 5.35 11.29 16.20
C ARG A 91 4.88 10.94 17.61
N ILE A 92 4.13 9.87 17.79
CA ILE A 92 3.76 9.38 19.13
C ILE A 92 5.02 9.00 19.92
N ASN A 93 5.94 8.24 19.33
CA ASN A 93 7.23 7.87 19.93
C ASN A 93 8.09 9.11 20.27
N HIS A 94 8.08 10.13 19.41
CA HIS A 94 8.75 11.41 19.69
C HIS A 94 8.23 12.04 20.98
N ILE A 95 6.90 12.09 21.17
CA ILE A 95 6.30 12.60 22.40
C ILE A 95 6.69 11.75 23.63
N PHE A 96 6.73 10.42 23.49
CA PHE A 96 7.19 9.54 24.56
C PHE A 96 8.63 9.86 25.00
N ASN A 97 9.51 10.13 24.04
CA ASN A 97 10.90 10.49 24.32
C ASN A 97 11.02 11.88 24.95
N GLU A 98 10.34 12.90 24.41
CA GLU A 98 10.36 14.27 24.91
C GLU A 98 9.84 14.36 26.35
N LEU A 99 8.72 13.69 26.63
CA LEU A 99 8.07 13.69 27.94
C LEU A 99 8.60 12.59 28.88
N LYS A 100 9.56 11.78 28.42
CA LYS A 100 10.13 10.63 29.15
C LYS A 100 9.05 9.68 29.70
N LEU A 101 8.06 9.39 28.88
CA LEU A 101 6.93 8.52 29.23
C LEU A 101 7.31 7.04 29.04
N SER A 102 6.67 6.18 29.83
CA SER A 102 6.57 4.75 29.58
C SER A 102 5.13 4.40 29.23
N GLU A 103 4.89 3.22 28.67
CA GLU A 103 3.53 2.78 28.32
C GLU A 103 2.63 2.73 29.56
N ILE A 104 3.19 2.42 30.72
CA ILE A 104 2.48 2.37 32.01
C ILE A 104 2.09 3.79 32.46
N THR A 105 3.01 4.75 32.43
CA THR A 105 2.69 6.12 32.83
C THR A 105 1.72 6.78 31.84
N CYS A 106 1.82 6.45 30.55
CA CYS A 106 0.88 6.90 29.54
C CYS A 106 -0.53 6.35 29.77
N ALA A 107 -0.68 5.03 29.95
CA ALA A 107 -1.97 4.40 30.23
C ALA A 107 -2.64 5.00 31.46
N ARG A 108 -1.87 5.17 32.55
CA ARG A 108 -2.38 5.77 33.79
C ARG A 108 -2.83 7.22 33.59
N ALA A 109 -2.05 8.03 32.88
CA ALA A 109 -2.40 9.44 32.62
C ALA A 109 -3.63 9.57 31.71
N MET A 110 -3.81 8.62 30.79
CA MET A 110 -5.01 8.51 29.97
C MET A 110 -6.17 7.84 30.71
N GLY A 111 -6.03 7.37 31.95
CA GLY A 111 -7.10 6.64 32.64
C GLY A 111 -7.47 5.32 31.97
N GLU A 112 -6.55 4.72 31.22
CA GLU A 112 -6.67 3.37 30.65
C GLU A 112 -6.24 2.33 31.69
N SER A 113 -6.96 1.21 31.74
CA SER A 113 -6.70 0.13 32.71
C SER A 113 -5.50 -0.74 32.34
N ASN A 114 -5.06 -0.72 31.08
CA ASN A 114 -3.96 -1.55 30.58
C ASN A 114 -3.11 -0.80 29.54
N TYR A 115 -1.79 -0.99 29.61
CA TYR A 115 -0.82 -0.44 28.67
C TYR A 115 -0.59 -1.29 27.41
N ALA A 116 -1.19 -2.48 27.32
CA ALA A 116 -1.00 -3.41 26.20
C ALA A 116 -1.36 -2.77 24.85
N LYS A 117 -2.47 -2.03 24.76
CA LYS A 117 -2.87 -1.28 23.56
C LYS A 117 -1.77 -0.30 23.13
N ILE A 118 -1.21 0.43 24.10
CA ILE A 118 -0.14 1.41 23.87
C ILE A 118 1.12 0.72 23.37
N ASN A 119 1.54 -0.36 24.03
CA ASN A 119 2.72 -1.11 23.61
C ASN A 119 2.58 -1.69 22.19
N GLN A 120 1.38 -2.16 21.82
CA GLN A 120 1.12 -2.62 20.45
C GLN A 120 1.20 -1.48 19.44
N ILE A 121 0.70 -0.29 19.77
CA ILE A 121 0.80 0.92 18.92
C ILE A 121 2.27 1.33 18.72
N LEU A 122 3.05 1.47 19.80
CA LEU A 122 4.45 1.91 19.71
C LEU A 122 5.34 0.94 18.94
N ASN A 123 5.00 -0.35 18.94
CA ASN A 123 5.70 -1.40 18.22
C ASN A 123 5.12 -1.70 16.83
N PHE A 124 4.31 -0.79 16.25
CA PHE A 124 3.74 -0.92 14.90
C PHE A 124 2.89 -2.18 14.69
N LYS A 125 2.34 -2.75 15.78
CA LYS A 125 1.46 -3.93 15.75
C LYS A 125 -0.02 -3.57 15.72
N MET A 126 -0.36 -2.31 16.01
CA MET A 126 -1.74 -1.83 16.08
C MET A 126 -1.83 -0.36 15.64
N TYR A 127 -2.90 -0.02 14.93
CA TYR A 127 -3.21 1.36 14.62
C TYR A 127 -3.85 2.07 15.82
N PRO A 128 -3.42 3.30 16.16
CA PRO A 128 -4.14 4.11 17.12
C PRO A 128 -5.51 4.49 16.53
N ASP A 129 -6.57 4.23 17.28
CA ASP A 129 -7.92 4.68 16.95
C ASP A 129 -8.13 6.16 17.29
N PHE A 130 -9.21 6.75 16.76
CA PHE A 130 -9.51 8.17 16.97
C PHE A 130 -9.65 8.53 18.46
N ASP A 131 -10.30 7.68 19.25
CA ASP A 131 -10.47 7.86 20.69
C ASP A 131 -9.10 7.93 21.41
N PHE A 132 -8.17 7.04 21.06
CA PHE A 132 -6.81 7.08 21.58
C PHE A 132 -6.11 8.39 21.21
N LEU A 133 -6.18 8.81 19.94
CA LEU A 133 -5.50 10.01 19.45
C LEU A 133 -6.01 11.29 20.13
N GLU A 134 -7.33 11.42 20.25
CA GLU A 134 -7.96 12.57 20.89
C GLU A 134 -7.58 12.64 22.38
N LYS A 135 -7.72 11.51 23.08
CA LYS A 135 -7.38 11.43 24.50
C LYS A 135 -5.89 11.66 24.75
N PHE A 136 -5.02 11.09 23.93
CA PHE A 136 -3.57 11.27 24.00
C PHE A 136 -3.20 12.75 23.81
N ALA A 137 -3.76 13.41 22.79
CA ALA A 137 -3.51 14.82 22.53
C ALA A 137 -4.01 15.72 23.68
N LEU A 138 -5.20 15.45 24.22
CA LEU A 138 -5.80 16.22 25.31
C LEU A 138 -5.04 16.07 26.63
N THR A 139 -4.61 14.84 26.97
CA THR A 139 -3.89 14.53 28.20
C THR A 139 -2.53 15.20 28.23
N PHE A 140 -1.77 15.12 27.14
CA PHE A 140 -0.39 15.64 27.08
C PHE A 140 -0.27 17.03 26.46
N LYS A 141 -1.41 17.71 26.22
CA LYS A 141 -1.48 19.05 25.62
C LYS A 141 -0.73 19.16 24.29
N ILE A 142 -0.86 18.12 23.47
CA ILE A 142 -0.25 18.02 22.15
C ILE A 142 -1.15 18.72 21.13
N ASN A 143 -0.55 19.41 20.19
CA ASN A 143 -1.24 19.95 19.03
C ASN A 143 -1.75 18.80 18.15
N HIS A 144 -3.08 18.65 18.08
CA HIS A 144 -3.73 17.60 17.32
C HIS A 144 -3.43 17.67 15.82
N HIS A 145 -3.31 18.87 15.25
CA HIS A 145 -2.96 19.05 13.85
C HIS A 145 -1.55 18.54 13.55
N TRP A 146 -0.58 18.89 14.39
CA TRP A 146 0.79 18.37 14.27
C TRP A 146 0.85 16.85 14.44
N LEU A 147 0.08 16.30 15.39
CA LEU A 147 0.06 14.85 15.63
C LEU A 147 -0.39 14.07 14.39
N LEU A 148 -1.39 14.58 13.67
CA LEU A 148 -1.94 13.92 12.48
C LEU A 148 -1.13 14.17 11.22
N THR A 149 -0.63 15.40 11.02
CA THR A 149 -0.02 15.82 9.73
C THR A 149 1.50 15.93 9.78
N GLY A 150 2.08 16.08 10.98
CA GLY A 150 3.49 16.44 11.16
C GLY A 150 3.79 17.93 10.93
N GLU A 151 2.80 18.74 10.56
CA GLU A 151 3.01 20.16 10.29
C GLU A 151 2.96 21.02 11.57
N GLY A 152 3.90 21.96 11.71
CA GLY A 152 4.00 22.86 12.86
C GLY A 152 4.80 22.28 14.02
N SER A 153 4.35 22.50 15.26
CA SER A 153 5.04 22.06 16.48
C SER A 153 4.16 21.14 17.35
N PRO A 154 4.76 20.15 18.04
CA PRO A 154 4.05 19.19 18.89
C PRO A 154 3.33 19.85 20.07
N PHE A 155 3.93 20.90 20.62
CA PHE A 155 3.35 21.66 21.72
C PHE A 155 3.02 23.06 21.23
N ALA A 156 1.96 23.66 21.78
CA ALA A 156 1.70 25.07 21.57
C ALA A 156 2.90 25.87 22.09
N ASN A 157 3.47 26.75 21.25
CA ASN A 157 4.52 27.69 21.65
C ASN A 157 3.95 28.77 22.58
N ASN A 158 3.53 28.39 23.78
CA ASN A 158 3.39 29.32 24.88
C ASN A 158 4.78 29.50 25.52
N PHE A 159 5.76 29.93 24.71
CA PHE A 159 6.96 30.55 25.26
C PHE A 159 6.52 31.87 25.90
N ILE A 160 6.24 31.78 27.20
CA ILE A 160 6.26 32.83 28.23
C ILE A 160 6.35 34.26 27.64
N LYS A 161 5.20 34.92 27.48
CA LYS A 161 5.12 36.39 27.44
C LYS A 161 4.25 36.88 28.61
N SER A 162 4.82 36.81 29.82
CA SER A 162 4.43 37.51 31.07
C SER A 162 5.13 36.77 32.22
N ASN A 163 6.21 37.20 32.87
CA ASN A 163 6.47 38.49 33.50
C ASN A 163 7.98 38.75 33.62
N PHE A 164 8.61 39.26 32.57
CA PHE A 164 9.79 40.12 32.72
C PHE A 164 9.46 41.43 32.03
N ASN A 165 8.64 42.24 32.67
CA ASN A 165 8.60 43.68 32.49
C ASN A 165 8.07 44.28 33.79
N SER A 166 8.94 45.13 34.37
CA SER A 166 8.84 45.92 35.61
C SER A 166 9.34 45.23 36.88
#